data_AF-A0A9E5CVQ8-F1
#
_entry.id   AF-A0A9E5CVQ8-F1
#
_cell.length_a   1.000
_cell.length_b   1.000
_cell.length_c   1.000
_cell.angle_alpha   90.00
_cell.angle_beta   90.00
_cell.angle_gamma   90.00
#
_symmetry.space_group_name_H-M   'P 1'
#
loop_
_entity.id
_entity.type
_entity.pdbx_description
1 polymer ?
#
loop_
_entity_poly.entity_id
_entity_poly.type
_entity_poly.pdbx_seq_one_letter_code
_entity_poly.pdbx_strand_id
1 'polypeptide(L)' 'DVFSKDLKKRGFRFVGSTICYAFMQAVGMVNDHTTSCFRYKQV' A
#
# COMPACT_ATOMS: atom_id res chain seq x y z
N ASP A 1 7.05 5.52 -5.29
CA ASP A 1 8.43 5.11 -5.64
C ASP A 1 9.41 4.89 -4.50
N VAL A 2 9.48 5.78 -3.49
CA VAL A 2 10.49 5.67 -2.42
C VAL A 2 10.42 4.31 -1.69
N PHE A 3 9.21 3.89 -1.29
CA PHE A 3 8.99 2.62 -0.58
C PHE A 3 9.41 1.38 -1.41
N SER A 4 8.97 1.30 -2.67
CA SER A 4 9.37 0.21 -3.59
C SER A 4 10.88 0.18 -3.84
N LYS A 5 11.52 1.35 -4.00
CA LYS A 5 12.98 1.44 -4.20
C LYS A 5 13.76 1.03 -2.96
N ASP A 6 13.29 1.39 -1.76
CA ASP A 6 13.93 0.99 -0.50
C ASP A 6 13.85 -0.53 -0.30
N LEU A 7 12.69 -1.13 -0.55
CA LEU A 7 12.53 -2.58 -0.48
C LEU A 7 13.42 -3.32 -1.49
N LYS A 8 13.54 -2.81 -2.73
CA LYS A 8 14.48 -3.37 -3.71
C LYS A 8 15.93 -3.30 -3.22
N LYS A 9 16.34 -2.17 -2.62
CA LYS A 9 17.70 -2.02 -2.05
C LYS A 9 17.97 -2.99 -0.90
N ARG A 10 16.96 -3.31 -0.10
CA ARG A 10 17.03 -4.31 0.98
C ARG A 10 16.98 -5.76 0.47
N GLY A 11 16.97 -5.98 -0.85
CA GLY A 11 17.02 -7.31 -1.46
C GLY A 11 15.65 -7.97 -1.67
N PHE A 12 14.54 -7.27 -1.42
CA PHE A 12 13.22 -7.81 -1.70
C PHE A 12 12.99 -7.90 -3.21
N ARG A 13 12.40 -9.01 -3.64
CA ARG A 13 11.99 -9.25 -5.04
C ARG A 13 10.48 -9.07 -5.17
N PHE A 14 10.03 -8.76 -6.38
CA PHE A 14 8.60 -8.58 -6.68
C PHE A 14 7.92 -7.41 -5.91
N VAL A 15 8.68 -6.40 -5.53
CA VAL A 15 8.21 -5.20 -4.80
C VAL A 15 8.09 -3.99 -5.74
N GLY A 16 7.32 -4.13 -6.83
CA GLY A 16 7.00 -3.02 -7.73
C GLY A 16 6.16 -1.94 -7.05
N SER A 17 6.13 -0.72 -7.59
CA SER A 17 5.36 0.41 -7.01
C SER A 17 3.88 0.09 -6.83
N THR A 18 3.25 -0.55 -7.82
CA THR A 18 1.85 -0.99 -7.75
C THR A 18 1.61 -2.00 -6.63
N ILE A 19 2.50 -2.99 -6.49
CA ILE A 19 2.40 -4.03 -5.45
C ILE A 19 2.55 -3.41 -4.07
N CYS A 20 3.53 -2.52 -3.92
CA CYS A 20 3.73 -1.76 -2.70
C CYS A 20 2.52 -0.89 -2.34
N TYR A 21 1.86 -0.26 -3.31
CA TYR A 21 0.67 0.54 -3.07
C TYR A 21 -0.51 -0.33 -2.61
N ALA A 22 -0.78 -1.44 -3.30
CA ALA A 22 -1.80 -2.40 -2.91
C ALA A 22 -1.54 -2.96 -1.50
N PHE A 23 -0.28 -3.24 -1.16
CA PHE A 23 0.11 -3.66 0.18
C PHE A 23 -0.21 -2.59 1.23
N MET A 24 0.12 -1.32 0.98
CA MET A 24 -0.18 -0.22 1.90
C MET A 24 -1.69 -0.05 2.13
N GLN A 25 -2.51 -0.25 1.10
CA GLN A 25 -3.97 -0.26 1.23
C GLN A 25 -4.43 -1.43 2.12
N ALA A 26 -3.91 -2.64 1.90
CA ALA A 26 -4.32 -3.84 2.62
C ALA A 26 -3.97 -3.83 4.11
N VAL A 27 -2.82 -3.26 4.48
CA VAL A 27 -2.37 -3.18 5.89
C VAL A 27 -2.87 -1.93 6.62
N GLY A 28 -3.67 -1.09 5.96
CA GLY A 28 -4.23 0.12 6.56
C GLY A 28 -3.27 1.30 6.68
N MET A 29 -2.11 1.26 5.98
CA MET A 29 -1.23 2.43 5.85
C MET A 29 -1.88 3.53 5.00
N VAL A 30 -2.78 3.17 4.08
CA VAL A 30 -3.60 4.09 3.28
C VAL A 30 -5.05 3.66 3.38
N ASN A 31 -5.93 4.56 3.81
CA ASN A 31 -7.38 4.35 3.75
C ASN A 31 -7.91 4.85 2.40
N ASP A 32 -7.99 3.93 1.44
CA ASP A 32 -8.51 4.19 0.09
C ASP A 32 -9.87 3.51 -0.14
N HIS A 33 -10.60 3.26 0.95
CA HIS A 33 -11.98 2.83 0.83
C HIS A 33 -12.78 3.89 0.05
N THR A 34 -13.71 3.44 -0.80
CA THR A 34 -14.63 4.37 -1.46
C THR A 34 -15.46 5.11 -0.42
N THR A 35 -15.86 6.35 -0.71
CA THR A 35 -16.64 7.18 0.24
C THR A 35 -18.01 6.60 0.59
N SER A 36 -18.55 5.75 -0.28
CA SER A 36 -19.77 4.97 -0.06
C SER A 36 -19.56 3.69 0.75
N CYS A 37 -18.31 3.29 1.03
CA CYS A 37 -18.01 2.09 1.80
C CYS A 37 -18.43 2.29 3.27
N PHE A 38 -19.16 1.31 3.82
CA PHE A 38 -19.56 1.32 5.23
C PHE A 38 -18.37 1.36 6.21
N ARG A 39 -17.16 0.99 5.75
CA ARG A 39 -15.91 1.04 6.54
C ARG A 39 -15.06 2.28 6.29
N TYR A 40 -15.49 3.22 5.44
CA TYR A 40 -14.70 4.41 5.09
C TYR A 40 -14.24 5.22 6.32
N LYS A 41 -15.06 5.26 7.37
CA LYS A 41 -14.79 6.00 8.62
C LYS A 41 -14.03 5.19 9.70
N GLN A 42 -13.68 3.93 9.44
CA GLN A 42 -13.06 3.05 10.45
C GLN A 42 -11.53 3.14 10.49
N VAL A 43 -10.92 4.15 9.87
CA VAL A 43 -9.47 4.36 9.85
C VAL A 43 -9.14 5.79 10.23
#